data_AF-A0A4U6X1C5-F1
#
_entry.id   AF-A0A4U6X1C5-F1
#
_cell.length_a   1.000
_cell.length_b   1.000
_cell.length_c   1.000
_cell.angle_alpha   90.00
_cell.angle_beta   90.00
_cell.angle_gamma   90.00
#
_symmetry.space_group_name_H-M   'P 1'
#
loop_
_entity.id
_entity.type
_entity.pdbx_description
1 polymer ?
#
loop_
_entity_poly.entity_id
_entity_poly.type
_entity_poly.pdbx_seq_one_letter_code
_entity_poly.pdbx_strand_id
1 'polypeptide(L)'
;MQVTYSNYYKVKLRIVTTAYNLYLLLTSAANENFSLVSIQTNNTIALSDAAFNEIEEKELTKASLLAKLKEYLSTSNPLMFNSSVITINNSSIVTLKQKG
;
A
#
# COMPACT_ATOMS: atom_id res chain seq x y z
N MET A 1 -14.20 2.89 -20.56
CA MET A 1 -13.11 2.00 -20.10
C MET A 1 -13.25 1.86 -18.60
N GLN A 2 -13.37 0.63 -18.10
CA GLN A 2 -13.44 0.34 -16.68
C GLN A 2 -12.09 0.66 -16.06
N VAL A 3 -12.04 1.64 -15.15
CA VAL A 3 -10.82 1.99 -14.42
C VAL A 3 -10.54 0.85 -13.45
N THR A 4 -9.47 0.08 -13.68
CA THR A 4 -9.01 -0.92 -12.71
C THR A 4 -8.18 -0.22 -11.64
N TYR A 5 -8.30 -0.68 -10.38
CA TYR A 5 -7.51 -0.17 -9.24
C TYR A 5 -6.01 -0.09 -9.59
N SER A 6 -5.48 -1.10 -10.28
CA SER A 6 -4.08 -1.15 -10.72
C SER A 6 -3.71 0.01 -11.66
N ASN A 7 -4.54 0.32 -12.66
CA ASN A 7 -4.24 1.44 -13.57
C ASN A 7 -4.30 2.79 -12.86
N TYR A 8 -5.23 2.94 -11.92
CA TYR A 8 -5.35 4.16 -11.14
C TYR A 8 -4.12 4.41 -10.27
N TYR A 9 -3.65 3.39 -9.54
CA TYR A 9 -2.45 3.47 -8.70
C TYR A 9 -1.20 3.76 -9.52
N LYS A 10 -1.06 3.19 -10.72
CA LYS A 10 0.09 3.46 -11.60
C LYS A 10 0.08 4.89 -12.15
N VAL A 11 -1.05 5.35 -12.67
CA VAL A 11 -1.13 6.64 -13.38
C VAL A 11 -1.25 7.83 -12.43
N LYS A 12 -2.02 7.70 -11.35
CA LYS A 12 -2.30 8.81 -10.42
C LYS A 12 -1.36 8.85 -9.23
N LEU A 13 -1.02 7.69 -8.67
CA LEU A 13 -0.19 7.59 -7.46
C LEU A 13 1.28 7.27 -7.75
N ARG A 14 1.64 7.09 -9.03
CA ARG A 14 3.03 6.90 -9.51
C ARG A 14 3.75 5.73 -8.83
N ILE A 15 3.03 4.63 -8.64
CA ILE A 15 3.56 3.39 -8.07
C ILE A 15 3.94 2.45 -9.22
N VAL A 16 5.06 1.72 -9.10
CA VAL A 16 5.55 0.77 -10.11
C VAL A 16 5.40 -0.67 -9.66
N THR A 17 5.23 -1.59 -10.61
CA THR A 17 5.17 -3.03 -10.32
C THR A 17 6.56 -3.56 -9.97
N THR A 18 6.67 -4.31 -8.89
CA THR A 18 7.93 -4.95 -8.50
C THR A 18 8.23 -6.13 -9.43
N ALA A 19 9.52 -6.39 -9.68
CA ALA A 19 9.96 -7.45 -10.60
C ALA A 19 9.57 -8.88 -10.15
N TYR A 20 9.19 -9.06 -8.88
CA TYR A 20 9.01 -10.36 -8.25
C TYR A 20 7.55 -10.79 -8.09
N ASN A 21 6.59 -9.87 -8.25
CA ASN A 21 5.18 -10.16 -8.15
C ASN A 21 4.37 -9.12 -8.93
N LEU A 22 3.62 -9.55 -9.95
CA LEU A 22 2.76 -8.68 -10.78
C LEU A 22 1.72 -7.89 -9.97
N TYR A 23 1.49 -8.33 -8.73
CA TYR A 23 0.52 -7.81 -7.79
C TYR A 23 1.14 -7.09 -6.59
N LEU A 24 2.45 -6.88 -6.54
CA LEU A 24 3.12 -6.06 -5.54
C LEU A 24 3.70 -4.82 -6.22
N LEU A 25 3.33 -3.65 -5.73
CA LEU A 25 3.71 -2.34 -6.24
C LEU A 25 4.48 -1.58 -5.17
N LEU A 26 5.51 -0.84 -5.56
CA LEU A 26 6.33 0.00 -4.68
C LEU A 26 6.39 1.42 -5.25
N THR A 27 6.42 2.43 -4.38
CA THR A 27 6.58 3.81 -4.84
C THR A 27 7.79 3.96 -5.76
N SER A 28 7.61 4.70 -6.86
CA SER A 28 8.70 5.06 -7.78
C SER A 28 9.55 6.21 -7.24
N ALA A 29 10.76 6.35 -7.77
CA ALA A 29 11.67 7.46 -7.45
C ALA A 29 11.09 8.87 -7.74
N ALA A 30 9.98 8.96 -8.48
CA ALA A 30 9.31 10.22 -8.82
C ALA A 30 8.21 10.63 -7.82
N ASN A 31 8.07 9.91 -6.71
CA ASN A 31 7.15 10.22 -5.63
C ASN A 31 7.92 10.21 -4.30
N GLU A 32 7.82 11.34 -3.59
CA GLU A 32 8.58 11.60 -2.37
C GLU A 32 8.04 10.85 -1.15
N ASN A 33 6.83 10.26 -1.27
CA ASN A 33 6.15 9.58 -0.17
C ASN A 33 6.21 8.04 -0.33
N PHE A 34 6.32 7.31 0.76
CA PHE A 34 6.48 5.87 0.73
C PHE A 34 5.15 5.12 0.70
N SER A 35 5.07 4.11 -0.18
CA SER A 35 3.99 3.13 -0.23
C SER A 35 4.44 1.79 -0.83
N LEU A 36 3.97 0.71 -0.24
CA LEU A 36 4.04 -0.66 -0.74
C LEU A 36 2.61 -1.21 -0.83
N VAL A 37 2.14 -1.52 -2.04
CA VAL A 37 0.75 -1.91 -2.29
C VAL A 37 0.71 -3.30 -2.90
N SER A 38 -0.05 -4.20 -2.28
CA SER A 38 -0.43 -5.47 -2.88
C SER A 38 -1.85 -5.39 -3.45
N ILE A 39 -2.00 -5.69 -4.73
CA ILE A 39 -3.28 -5.74 -5.43
C ILE A 39 -3.70 -7.20 -5.60
N GLN A 40 -4.73 -7.66 -4.92
CA GLN A 40 -5.31 -8.99 -5.14
C GLN A 40 -6.67 -8.85 -5.80
N THR A 41 -7.12 -9.89 -6.51
CA THR A 41 -8.37 -9.89 -7.29
C THR A 41 -9.62 -9.43 -6.52
N ASN A 42 -9.62 -9.56 -5.18
CA ASN A 42 -10.76 -9.18 -4.33
C ASN A 42 -10.43 -8.11 -3.27
N ASN A 43 -9.16 -7.77 -3.03
CA ASN A 43 -8.75 -6.79 -2.02
C ASN A 43 -7.44 -6.10 -2.45
N THR A 44 -7.34 -4.80 -2.20
CA THR A 44 -6.07 -4.06 -2.25
C THR A 44 -5.60 -3.82 -0.82
N ILE A 45 -4.35 -4.13 -0.51
CA ILE A 45 -3.73 -3.90 0.80
C ILE A 45 -2.52 -3.01 0.59
N ALA A 46 -2.43 -1.89 1.31
CA ALA A 46 -1.33 -0.94 1.22
C ALA A 46 -0.67 -0.74 2.58
N LEU A 47 0.66 -0.62 2.58
CA LEU A 47 1.45 -0.06 3.67
C LEU A 47 2.02 1.27 3.18
N SER A 48 1.73 2.37 3.85
CA SER A 48 2.15 3.71 3.43
C SER A 48 2.46 4.60 4.63
N ASP A 49 3.17 5.70 4.37
CA ASP A 49 3.26 6.79 5.34
C ASP A 49 1.99 7.66 5.35
N ALA A 50 1.91 8.55 6.35
CA ALA A 50 0.75 9.42 6.52
C ALA A 50 0.55 10.39 5.35
N ALA A 51 1.64 10.91 4.76
CA ALA A 51 1.56 11.85 3.65
C ALA A 51 0.98 11.19 2.38
N PHE A 52 1.45 9.98 2.06
CA PHE A 52 0.88 9.18 0.98
C PHE A 52 -0.58 8.83 1.26
N ASN A 53 -0.90 8.47 2.50
CA ASN A 53 -2.26 8.13 2.90
C ASN A 53 -3.26 9.27 2.61
N GLU A 54 -2.90 10.51 2.93
CA GLU A 54 -3.75 11.67 2.64
C GLU A 54 -3.97 11.89 1.14
N ILE A 55 -2.94 11.68 0.33
CA ILE A 55 -3.03 11.79 -1.14
C ILE A 55 -3.93 10.68 -1.69
N GLU A 56 -3.75 9.45 -1.20
CA GLU A 56 -4.54 8.29 -1.60
C GLU A 56 -6.03 8.50 -1.29
N GLU A 57 -6.39 8.98 -0.09
CA GLU A 57 -7.79 9.26 0.26
C GLU A 57 -8.43 10.28 -0.68
N LYS A 58 -7.72 11.37 -0.97
CA LYS A 58 -8.19 12.41 -1.88
C LYS A 58 -8.45 11.84 -3.26
N GLU A 59 -7.56 11.02 -3.78
CA GLU A 59 -7.68 10.42 -5.10
C GLU A 59 -8.77 9.34 -5.15
N LEU A 60 -8.84 8.43 -4.16
CA LEU A 60 -9.91 7.43 -4.06
C LEU A 60 -11.30 8.09 -3.97
N THR A 61 -11.43 9.16 -3.19
CA THR A 61 -12.67 9.94 -3.08
C THR A 61 -13.06 10.53 -4.43
N LYS A 62 -12.12 11.17 -5.15
CA LYS A 62 -12.38 11.71 -6.51
C LYS A 62 -12.82 10.62 -7.49
N ALA A 63 -12.27 9.42 -7.36
CA ALA A 63 -12.60 8.28 -8.21
C ALA A 63 -13.89 7.54 -7.77
N SER A 64 -14.57 7.99 -6.70
CA SER A 64 -15.72 7.29 -6.10
C SER A 64 -15.42 5.84 -5.73
N LEU A 65 -14.19 5.58 -5.27
CA LEU A 65 -13.72 4.27 -4.83
C LEU A 65 -13.77 4.18 -3.31
N LEU A 66 -14.28 3.06 -2.80
CA LEU A 66 -14.37 2.80 -1.35
C LEU A 66 -13.16 2.00 -0.88
N ALA A 67 -12.48 2.49 0.15
CA ALA A 67 -11.46 1.75 0.87
C ALA A 67 -12.00 1.24 2.22
N LYS A 68 -11.38 0.19 2.75
CA LYS A 68 -11.63 -0.27 4.12
C LYS A 68 -11.04 0.70 5.14
N LEU A 69 -11.44 0.55 6.41
CA LEU A 69 -10.81 1.25 7.52
C LEU A 69 -9.31 0.96 7.56
N LYS A 70 -8.53 1.98 7.89
CA LYS A 70 -7.07 1.92 7.93
C LYS A 70 -6.59 1.52 9.31
N GLU A 71 -5.51 0.77 9.32
CA GLU A 71 -4.83 0.34 10.54
C GLU A 71 -3.45 1.01 10.60
N TYR A 72 -3.00 1.35 11.81
CA TYR A 72 -1.73 2.04 12.01
C TYR A 72 -0.67 1.09 12.56
N LEU A 73 0.44 0.98 11.85
CA LEU A 73 1.59 0.20 12.29
C LEU A 73 2.29 0.92 13.45
N SER A 74 2.47 0.23 14.56
CA SER A 74 3.29 0.72 15.67
C SER A 74 4.11 -0.42 16.27
N THR A 75 5.04 -0.10 17.16
CA THR A 75 5.86 -1.10 17.85
C THR A 75 5.03 -2.03 18.73
N SER A 76 3.84 -1.58 19.18
CA SER A 76 2.86 -2.37 19.94
C SER A 76 1.73 -2.95 19.09
N ASN A 77 1.59 -2.53 17.83
CA ASN A 77 0.51 -2.94 16.93
C ASN A 77 1.08 -3.46 15.59
N PRO A 78 1.46 -4.75 15.51
CA PRO A 78 1.83 -5.38 14.25
C PRO A 78 0.62 -5.54 13.33
N LEU A 79 0.81 -5.39 12.03
CA LEU A 79 -0.28 -5.46 11.05
C LEU A 79 -0.24 -6.75 10.24
N MET A 80 -1.41 -7.28 9.92
CA MET A 80 -1.53 -8.36 8.94
C MET A 80 -1.46 -7.79 7.53
N PHE A 81 -0.56 -8.31 6.71
CA PHE A 81 -0.44 -7.98 5.30
C PHE A 81 -0.45 -9.25 4.47
N ASN A 82 -1.63 -9.61 3.97
CA ASN A 82 -1.87 -10.92 3.34
C ASN A 82 -1.47 -12.07 4.30
N SER A 83 -0.76 -13.09 3.83
CA SER A 83 -0.20 -14.17 4.66
C SER A 83 1.06 -13.76 5.45
N SER A 84 1.37 -12.48 5.55
CA SER A 84 2.54 -11.97 6.25
C SER A 84 2.15 -11.05 7.41
N VAL A 85 3.07 -10.88 8.35
CA VAL A 85 2.98 -9.92 9.44
C VAL A 85 3.99 -8.81 9.18
N ILE A 86 3.53 -7.56 9.26
CA ILE A 86 4.35 -6.37 9.24
C ILE A 86 4.59 -5.94 10.68
N THR A 87 5.85 -5.72 11.02
CA THR A 87 6.27 -5.14 12.30
C THR A 87 7.18 -3.94 12.07
N ILE A 88 7.22 -3.03 13.05
CA ILE A 88 8.19 -1.93 13.11
C ILE A 88 8.90 -1.98 14.46
N ASN A 89 10.20 -1.72 14.48
CA ASN A 89 10.96 -1.62 15.73
C ASN A 89 11.20 -0.16 16.14
N ASN A 90 11.80 0.05 17.32
CA ASN A 90 12.14 1.38 17.84
C ASN A 90 13.15 2.15 16.96
N SER A 91 13.85 1.46 16.05
CA SER A 91 14.76 2.04 15.06
C SER A 91 14.09 2.33 13.72
N SER A 92 12.75 2.31 13.66
CA SER A 92 11.94 2.53 12.46
C SER A 92 12.21 1.53 11.31
N ILE A 93 12.79 0.36 11.63
CA ILE A 93 12.96 -0.70 10.64
C ILE A 93 11.64 -1.45 10.51
N VAL A 94 11.07 -1.42 9.31
CA VAL A 94 9.89 -2.19 8.95
C VAL A 94 10.30 -3.57 8.46
N THR A 95 9.73 -4.62 9.06
CA THR A 95 9.98 -6.01 8.65
C THR A 95 8.68 -6.65 8.17
N LEU A 96 8.75 -7.30 7.00
CA LEU A 96 7.69 -8.16 6.49
C LEU A 96 8.12 -9.62 6.69
N LYS A 97 7.41 -10.35 7.55
CA LYS A 97 7.67 -11.78 7.78
C LYS A 97 6.48 -12.60 7.32
N GLN A 98 6.70 -13.57 6.42
CA GLN A 98 5.66 -14.51 6.04
C GLN A 98 5.27 -15.38 7.24
N LYS A 99 3.97 -15.67 7.41
CA LYS A 99 3.55 -16.72 8.34
C LYS A 99 4.06 -18.06 7.82
N GLY A 100 4.87 -18.72 8.64
CA GLY A 100 5.30 -20.10 8.52
C GLY A 100 5.00 -20.81 9.82
#